data_AF-A0A381TSC8-F1
#
_entry.id   AF-A0A381TSC8-F1
#
_cell.length_a   1.000
_cell.length_b   1.000
_cell.length_c   1.000
_cell.angle_alpha   90.00
_cell.angle_beta   90.00
_cell.angle_gamma   90.00
#
_symmetry.space_group_name_H-M   'P 1'
#
loop_
_entity.id
_entity.type
_entity.pdbx_description
1 polymer ?
#
loop_
_entity_poly.entity_id
_entity_poly.type
_entity_poly.pdbx_seq_one_letter_code
_entity_poly.pdbx_strand_id
1 'polypeptide(L)'
;TPLLNMLSKGTKIGSNIASLLSPNFLMPPMVGISNDWLMSRSLPFADITLHAGIDLGIVIGDLDERSSIDLPLIYHRLGVYYNKWGLDLGVDVFRRFTKRFGIHADIDLRLLPGLNGNYDIEHKLLFIWTNSERFQFCTGYKFVFGEFPYGEESRFLPYVPIVETWMPIIEVQVARTR
;
A
#
# COMPACT_ATOMS: atom_id res chain seq x y z
N THR A 1 -0.80 -18.20 -2.04
CA THR A 1 -0.03 -17.81 -3.25
C THR A 1 1.47 -17.95 -3.01
N PRO A 2 2.33 -17.96 -4.03
CA PRO A 2 3.80 -18.09 -3.86
C PRO A 2 4.41 -17.04 -2.92
N LEU A 3 3.89 -15.80 -2.94
CA LEU A 3 4.31 -14.72 -2.05
C LEU A 3 3.97 -15.00 -0.58
N LEU A 4 2.73 -15.41 -0.30
CA LEU A 4 2.30 -15.80 1.06
C LEU A 4 3.10 -16.99 1.60
N ASN A 5 3.43 -17.97 0.75
CA ASN A 5 4.30 -19.10 1.12
C ASN A 5 5.74 -18.68 1.40
N MET A 6 6.21 -17.57 0.82
CA MET A 6 7.52 -17.01 1.10
C MET A 6 7.52 -16.23 2.43
N LEU A 7 6.43 -15.51 2.73
CA LEU A 7 6.23 -14.79 3.99
C LEU A 7 6.00 -15.73 5.19
N SER A 8 5.35 -16.89 4.97
CA SER A 8 5.15 -17.92 6.00
C SER A 8 6.39 -18.76 6.28
N LYS A 9 7.23 -19.00 5.27
CA LYS A 9 8.52 -19.71 5.44
C LYS A 9 9.53 -18.93 6.29
N GLY A 10 9.32 -17.62 6.43
CA GLY A 10 10.18 -16.71 7.16
C GLY A 10 11.57 -16.54 6.56
N THR A 11 12.21 -15.43 6.91
CA THR A 11 13.60 -15.16 6.56
C THR A 11 14.48 -15.71 7.67
N LYS A 12 15.50 -16.52 7.32
CA LYS A 12 16.52 -16.94 8.29
C LYS A 12 17.37 -15.74 8.66
N ILE A 13 17.30 -15.32 9.93
CA ILE A 13 18.19 -14.32 10.52
C ILE A 13 19.00 -15.06 11.59
N GLY A 14 20.26 -15.35 11.28
CA GLY A 14 21.11 -16.20 12.13
C GLY A 14 20.57 -17.63 12.24
N SER A 15 20.36 -18.13 13.45
CA SER A 15 19.81 -19.47 13.75
C SER A 15 18.29 -19.53 13.80
N ASN A 16 17.59 -18.39 13.70
CA ASN A 16 16.15 -18.29 13.86
C ASN A 16 15.45 -17.98 12.54
N ILE A 17 14.24 -18.51 12.37
CA ILE A 17 13.35 -18.22 11.25
C ILE A 17 12.42 -17.10 11.71
N ALA A 18 12.58 -15.90 11.15
CA ALA A 18 11.66 -14.79 11.36
C ALA A 18 10.57 -14.86 10.30
N SER A 19 9.40 -15.41 10.63
CA SER A 19 8.22 -15.43 9.77
C SER A 19 7.19 -14.43 10.25
N LEU A 20 6.58 -13.70 9.30
CA LEU A 20 5.49 -12.76 9.58
C LEU A 20 4.18 -13.47 9.92
N LEU A 21 4.10 -14.76 9.57
CA LEU A 21 3.00 -15.66 9.88
C LEU A 21 3.54 -16.88 10.61
N SER A 22 2.79 -17.40 11.58
CA SER A 22 3.14 -18.67 12.22
C SER A 22 3.17 -19.80 11.18
N PRO A 23 4.19 -20.68 11.17
CA PRO A 23 4.26 -21.83 10.26
C PRO A 23 3.08 -22.80 10.38
N ASN A 24 2.30 -22.69 11.45
CA ASN A 24 1.15 -23.55 11.74
C ASN A 24 -0.13 -23.12 11.04
N PHE A 25 -0.18 -21.94 10.42
CA PHE A 25 -1.36 -21.49 9.66
C PHE A 25 -1.34 -22.08 8.24
N LEU A 26 -2.39 -22.82 7.89
CA LEU A 26 -2.65 -23.28 6.54
C LEU A 26 -3.49 -22.24 5.81
N MET A 27 -2.88 -21.52 4.87
CA MET A 27 -3.59 -20.53 4.06
C MET A 27 -4.40 -21.23 2.96
N PRO A 28 -5.74 -21.14 2.96
CA PRO A 28 -6.55 -21.68 1.88
C PRO A 28 -6.26 -20.96 0.54
N PRO A 29 -6.65 -21.53 -0.59
CA PRO A 29 -6.68 -20.82 -1.86
C PRO A 29 -7.56 -19.56 -1.77
N MET A 30 -7.03 -18.41 -2.19
CA MET A 30 -7.70 -17.11 -2.18
C MET A 30 -7.59 -16.43 -3.53
N VAL A 31 -8.65 -15.74 -3.96
CA VAL A 31 -8.75 -14.98 -5.21
C VAL A 31 -9.30 -13.59 -4.88
N GLY A 32 -8.56 -12.55 -5.25
CA GLY A 32 -9.00 -11.17 -5.14
C GLY A 32 -9.41 -10.63 -6.51
N ILE A 33 -10.51 -9.88 -6.57
CA ILE A 33 -10.98 -9.18 -7.76
C ILE A 33 -11.16 -7.71 -7.39
N SER A 34 -10.48 -6.82 -8.09
CA SER A 34 -10.54 -5.38 -7.87
C SER A 34 -11.08 -4.71 -9.14
N ASN A 35 -11.96 -3.73 -8.98
CA ASN A 35 -12.41 -2.89 -10.07
C ASN A 35 -12.30 -1.42 -9.68
N ASP A 36 -11.57 -0.64 -10.47
CA ASP A 36 -11.36 0.79 -10.25
C ASP A 36 -11.93 1.63 -11.39
N TRP A 37 -12.65 2.68 -11.01
CA TRP A 37 -13.03 3.78 -11.88
C TRP A 37 -12.03 4.92 -11.73
N LEU A 38 -11.47 5.38 -12.85
CA LEU A 38 -10.52 6.49 -12.89
C LEU A 38 -11.11 7.67 -13.67
N MET A 39 -11.06 8.86 -13.07
CA MET A 39 -11.42 10.11 -13.74
C MET A 39 -10.30 11.14 -13.58
N SER A 40 -9.61 11.44 -14.68
CA SER A 40 -8.50 12.40 -14.70
C SER A 40 -8.88 13.70 -15.41
N ARG A 41 -8.46 14.83 -14.86
CA ARG A 41 -8.61 16.15 -15.47
C ARG A 41 -7.35 16.99 -15.27
N SER A 42 -6.81 17.50 -16.38
CA SER A 42 -5.75 18.52 -16.36
C SER A 42 -6.35 19.90 -16.14
N LEU A 43 -5.92 20.56 -15.06
CA LEU A 43 -6.25 21.94 -14.74
C LEU A 43 -4.99 22.82 -14.87
N PRO A 44 -5.13 24.15 -15.08
CA PRO A 44 -3.98 25.05 -15.19
C PRO A 44 -3.04 25.00 -13.97
N PHE A 45 -3.57 24.60 -12.80
CA PHE A 45 -2.84 24.55 -11.54
C PHE A 45 -2.43 23.14 -11.08
N ALA A 46 -2.91 22.05 -11.69
CA ALA A 46 -2.52 20.66 -11.40
C ALA A 46 -3.26 19.68 -12.33
N ASP A 47 -2.68 18.50 -12.53
CA ASP A 47 -3.40 17.32 -13.02
C ASP A 47 -4.01 16.61 -11.81
N ILE A 48 -5.31 16.35 -11.85
CA ILE A 48 -6.05 15.70 -10.77
C ILE A 48 -6.66 14.42 -11.30
N THR A 49 -6.46 13.31 -10.58
CA THR A 49 -7.12 12.04 -10.85
C THR A 49 -7.93 11.65 -9.63
N LEU A 50 -9.20 11.33 -9.84
CA LEU A 50 -10.03 10.67 -8.85
C LEU A 50 -10.08 9.19 -9.17
N HIS A 51 -9.96 8.36 -8.14
CA HIS A 51 -10.15 6.91 -8.25
C HIS A 51 -11.18 6.44 -7.24
N ALA A 52 -12.00 5.48 -7.65
CA ALA A 52 -12.99 4.85 -6.81
C ALA A 52 -13.19 3.42 -7.29
N GLY A 53 -13.00 2.46 -6.40
CA GLY A 53 -13.03 1.04 -6.70
C GLY A 53 -13.74 0.20 -5.66
N ILE A 54 -14.05 -1.01 -6.08
CA ILE A 54 -14.62 -2.07 -5.25
C ILE A 54 -13.69 -3.27 -5.34
N ASP A 55 -13.31 -3.77 -4.17
CA ASP A 55 -12.53 -4.97 -4.03
C ASP A 55 -13.39 -6.12 -3.50
N LEU A 56 -13.18 -7.32 -4.02
CA LEU A 56 -13.86 -8.55 -3.62
C LEU A 56 -12.82 -9.62 -3.31
N GLY A 57 -12.97 -10.29 -2.16
CA GLY A 57 -12.15 -11.43 -1.76
C GLY A 57 -12.95 -12.72 -1.74
N ILE A 58 -12.49 -13.74 -2.46
CA ILE A 58 -13.05 -15.08 -2.48
C ILE A 58 -12.04 -16.03 -1.85
N VAL A 59 -12.47 -16.77 -0.82
CA VAL A 59 -11.65 -17.75 -0.11
C VAL A 59 -12.27 -19.13 -0.25
N ILE A 60 -11.47 -20.13 -0.65
CA ILE A 60 -11.93 -21.51 -0.85
C ILE A 60 -11.44 -22.36 0.33
N GLY A 61 -12.27 -22.46 1.36
CA GLY A 61 -11.97 -23.16 2.61
C GLY A 61 -12.05 -22.22 3.82
N ASP A 62 -11.59 -22.70 4.97
CA ASP A 62 -11.61 -21.94 6.21
C ASP A 62 -10.32 -21.13 6.36
N LEU A 63 -10.46 -19.80 6.50
CA LEU A 63 -9.37 -18.89 6.81
C LEU A 63 -9.48 -18.46 8.28
N ASP A 64 -8.42 -18.72 9.05
CA ASP A 64 -8.37 -18.32 10.45
C ASP A 64 -8.11 -16.80 10.53
N GLU A 65 -8.98 -16.06 11.23
CA GLU A 65 -8.85 -14.61 11.44
C GLU A 65 -7.51 -14.23 12.11
N ARG A 66 -6.92 -15.13 12.90
CA ARG A 66 -5.62 -14.94 13.56
C ARG A 66 -4.43 -15.01 12.61
N SER A 67 -4.68 -15.35 11.35
CA SER A 67 -3.69 -15.38 10.29
C SER A 67 -3.57 -14.03 9.55
N SER A 68 -4.27 -13.00 10.02
CA SER A 68 -4.12 -11.63 9.52
C SER A 68 -2.71 -11.10 9.73
N ILE A 69 -2.26 -10.25 8.79
CA ILE A 69 -0.98 -9.56 8.90
C ILE A 69 -1.29 -8.11 9.25
N ASP A 70 -1.17 -7.78 10.52
CA ASP A 70 -1.58 -6.47 11.06
C ASP A 70 -0.49 -5.41 10.89
N LEU A 71 0.08 -5.34 9.69
CA LEU A 71 1.05 -4.32 9.29
C LEU A 71 0.38 -3.22 8.47
N PRO A 72 0.75 -1.94 8.69
CA PRO A 72 0.33 -0.85 7.81
C PRO A 72 0.60 -1.15 6.34
N LEU A 73 -0.29 -0.71 5.45
CA LEU A 73 -0.43 -1.09 4.03
C LEU A 73 -0.86 -2.54 3.74
N ILE A 74 -0.53 -3.51 4.60
CA ILE A 74 -0.82 -4.93 4.32
C ILE A 74 -2.20 -5.31 4.86
N TYR A 75 -2.51 -4.90 6.08
CA TYR A 75 -3.72 -5.29 6.79
C TYR A 75 -4.98 -5.01 5.96
N HIS A 76 -5.21 -3.74 5.61
CA HIS A 76 -6.40 -3.33 4.85
C HIS A 76 -6.43 -3.93 3.43
N ARG A 77 -5.28 -4.08 2.76
CA ARG A 77 -5.22 -4.68 1.42
C ARG A 77 -5.58 -6.16 1.39
N LEU A 78 -5.29 -6.88 2.47
CA LEU A 78 -5.66 -8.30 2.60
C LEU A 78 -7.01 -8.48 3.32
N GLY A 79 -7.56 -7.42 3.90
CA GLY A 79 -8.81 -7.43 4.66
C GLY A 79 -9.99 -8.02 3.89
N VAL A 80 -10.04 -7.79 2.58
CA VAL A 80 -11.09 -8.30 1.67
C VAL A 80 -11.22 -9.83 1.68
N TYR A 81 -10.17 -10.56 2.04
CA TYR A 81 -10.25 -12.01 2.19
C TYR A 81 -10.96 -12.45 3.47
N TYR A 82 -11.02 -11.59 4.48
CA TYR A 82 -11.68 -11.84 5.76
C TYR A 82 -13.12 -11.32 5.76
N ASN A 83 -13.36 -10.11 5.21
CA ASN A 83 -14.69 -9.48 5.21
C ASN A 83 -15.41 -9.52 3.84
N LYS A 84 -14.82 -10.20 2.84
CA LYS A 84 -15.33 -10.48 1.48
C LYS A 84 -15.32 -9.31 0.50
N TRP A 85 -15.36 -8.06 0.97
CA TRP A 85 -15.41 -6.90 0.08
C TRP A 85 -14.88 -5.61 0.73
N GLY A 86 -14.48 -4.65 -0.10
CA GLY A 86 -14.04 -3.34 0.33
C GLY A 86 -14.29 -2.27 -0.72
N LEU A 87 -14.14 -1.02 -0.31
CA LEU A 87 -14.10 0.13 -1.20
C LEU A 87 -12.71 0.75 -1.12
N ASP A 88 -12.17 1.13 -2.28
CA ASP A 88 -10.96 1.95 -2.39
C ASP A 88 -11.36 3.28 -3.01
N LEU A 89 -10.99 4.40 -2.40
CA LEU A 89 -11.32 5.73 -2.88
C LEU A 89 -10.07 6.58 -2.78
N GLY A 90 -9.79 7.42 -3.77
CA GLY A 90 -8.70 8.36 -3.60
C GLY A 90 -8.59 9.44 -4.65
N VAL A 91 -7.63 10.30 -4.37
CA VAL A 91 -7.36 11.52 -5.14
C VAL A 91 -5.86 11.65 -5.32
N ASP A 92 -5.41 11.60 -6.57
CA ASP A 92 -4.05 11.92 -6.95
C ASP A 92 -3.99 13.35 -7.49
N VAL A 93 -2.98 14.11 -7.04
CA VAL A 93 -2.67 15.45 -7.52
C VAL A 93 -1.23 15.47 -7.98
N PHE A 94 -1.05 15.70 -9.28
CA PHE A 94 0.26 15.88 -9.88
C PHE A 94 0.43 17.34 -10.33
N ARG A 95 1.49 17.99 -9.86
CA ARG A 95 1.82 19.38 -10.23
C ARG A 95 3.25 19.48 -10.68
N ARG A 96 3.46 19.92 -11.91
CA ARG A 96 4.78 20.34 -12.40
C ARG A 96 4.94 21.86 -12.25
N PHE A 97 5.91 22.30 -11.46
CA PHE A 97 6.20 23.73 -11.25
C PHE A 97 7.13 24.28 -12.33
N THR A 98 8.10 23.46 -12.73
CA THR A 98 9.06 23.79 -13.79
C THR A 98 9.33 22.53 -14.62
N LYS A 99 10.06 22.65 -15.73
CA LYS A 99 10.48 21.46 -16.50
C LYS A 99 11.28 20.43 -15.68
N ARG A 100 11.87 20.86 -14.55
CA ARG A 100 12.73 20.02 -13.69
C ARG A 100 12.10 19.65 -12.35
N PHE A 101 11.09 20.37 -11.87
CA PHE A 101 10.53 20.14 -10.53
C PHE A 101 9.03 19.90 -10.58
N GLY A 102 8.58 18.87 -9.88
CA GLY A 102 7.17 18.57 -9.67
C GLY A 102 6.91 17.98 -8.29
N ILE A 103 5.64 17.90 -7.95
CA ILE A 103 5.12 17.22 -6.77
C ILE A 103 4.02 16.26 -7.22
N HIS A 104 3.94 15.11 -6.55
CA HIS A 104 2.85 14.16 -6.65
C HIS A 104 2.34 13.87 -5.24
N ALA A 105 1.10 14.24 -4.95
CA ALA A 105 0.42 13.92 -3.71
C ALA A 105 -0.73 12.95 -3.98
N ASP A 106 -0.95 11.98 -3.09
CA ASP A 106 -2.16 11.16 -3.10
C ASP A 106 -2.81 11.16 -1.72
N ILE A 107 -4.13 11.02 -1.70
CA ILE A 107 -4.90 10.64 -0.51
C ILE A 107 -5.76 9.46 -0.92
N ASP A 108 -5.55 8.32 -0.28
CA ASP A 108 -6.35 7.12 -0.46
C ASP A 108 -7.11 6.82 0.84
N LEU A 109 -8.33 6.32 0.71
CA LEU A 109 -9.20 5.86 1.79
C LEU A 109 -9.69 4.46 1.41
N ARG A 110 -9.38 3.46 2.22
CA ARG A 110 -10.01 2.15 2.09
C ARG A 110 -11.01 1.91 3.19
N LEU A 111 -12.12 1.29 2.82
CA LEU A 111 -13.20 0.91 3.73
C LEU A 111 -13.44 -0.60 3.59
N LEU A 112 -13.44 -1.30 4.71
CA LEU A 112 -13.63 -2.74 4.82
C LEU A 112 -14.77 -3.03 5.81
N PRO A 113 -16.03 -2.86 5.39
CA PRO A 113 -17.17 -3.05 6.27
C PRO A 113 -17.20 -4.46 6.85
N GLY A 114 -17.41 -4.57 8.16
CA GLY A 114 -17.47 -5.86 8.85
C GLY A 114 -16.12 -6.45 9.26
N LEU A 115 -15.00 -5.78 8.95
CA LEU A 115 -13.68 -6.11 9.51
C LEU A 115 -13.46 -5.36 10.84
N ASN A 116 -12.72 -5.94 11.79
CA ASN A 116 -12.26 -5.23 12.97
C ASN A 116 -11.02 -4.39 12.63
N GLY A 117 -11.15 -3.07 12.52
CA GLY A 117 -10.19 -2.26 11.79
C GLY A 117 -10.69 -1.97 10.38
N ASN A 118 -11.79 -1.24 10.30
CA ASN A 118 -12.59 -1.19 9.08
C ASN A 118 -12.14 -0.13 8.07
N TYR A 119 -11.08 0.63 8.36
CA TYR A 119 -10.63 1.70 7.48
C TYR A 119 -9.14 2.04 7.61
N ASP A 120 -8.56 2.50 6.50
CA ASP A 120 -7.32 3.29 6.51
C ASP A 120 -7.38 4.50 5.58
N ILE A 121 -6.60 5.50 5.97
CA ILE A 121 -6.29 6.68 5.20
C ILE A 121 -4.79 6.65 4.93
N GLU A 122 -4.41 6.63 3.66
CA GLU A 122 -3.04 6.73 3.20
C GLU A 122 -2.82 8.11 2.57
N HIS A 123 -1.70 8.76 2.88
CA HIS A 123 -1.29 10.01 2.25
C HIS A 123 0.16 9.90 1.78
N LYS A 124 0.40 10.02 0.49
CA LYS A 124 1.74 10.05 -0.10
C LYS A 124 2.05 11.47 -0.55
N LEU A 125 3.27 11.90 -0.33
CA LEU A 125 3.81 13.10 -0.95
C LEU A 125 5.18 12.80 -1.52
N LEU A 126 5.35 13.01 -2.83
CA LEU A 126 6.61 12.86 -3.55
C LEU A 126 7.02 14.19 -4.17
N PHE A 127 8.26 14.58 -3.91
CA PHE A 127 8.99 15.61 -4.64
C PHE A 127 9.74 14.95 -5.79
N ILE A 128 9.60 15.53 -6.97
CA ILE A 128 10.11 14.97 -8.21
C ILE A 128 11.10 15.96 -8.80
N TRP A 129 12.35 15.53 -8.98
CA TRP A 129 13.39 16.25 -9.68
C TRP A 129 13.79 15.50 -10.96
N THR A 130 13.48 16.11 -12.10
CA THR A 130 13.86 15.62 -13.42
C THR A 130 15.15 16.31 -13.86
N ASN A 131 16.25 15.55 -13.93
CA ASN A 131 17.51 16.06 -14.45
C ASN A 131 17.51 16.06 -15.99
N SER A 132 17.01 14.97 -16.58
CA SER A 132 16.90 14.77 -18.03
C SER A 132 15.67 13.92 -18.36
N GLU A 133 15.33 13.80 -19.64
CA GLU A 133 14.24 12.91 -20.09
C GLU A 133 14.46 11.43 -19.71
N ARG A 134 15.69 11.05 -19.34
CA ARG A 134 16.06 9.67 -18.98
C ARG A 134 16.28 9.46 -17.48
N PHE A 135 16.41 10.55 -16.72
CA PHE A 135 16.79 10.49 -15.30
C PHE A 135 15.90 11.39 -14.45
N GLN A 136 15.19 10.73 -13.53
CA GLN A 136 14.35 11.37 -12.55
C GLN A 136 14.66 10.81 -11.16
N PHE A 137 14.76 11.72 -10.21
CA PHE A 137 14.90 11.44 -8.79
C PHE A 137 13.60 11.81 -8.09
N CYS A 138 13.07 10.88 -7.29
CA CYS A 138 11.87 11.10 -6.50
C CYS A 138 12.20 10.87 -5.03
N THR A 139 11.75 11.78 -4.17
CA THR A 139 11.85 11.60 -2.72
C THR A 139 10.60 12.07 -2.00
N GLY A 140 10.28 11.48 -0.86
CA GLY A 140 9.06 11.84 -0.16
C GLY A 140 8.74 10.94 1.02
N TYR A 141 7.46 10.86 1.36
CA TYR A 141 6.97 9.99 2.41
C TYR A 141 5.65 9.35 2.00
N LYS A 142 5.30 8.29 2.72
CA LYS A 142 3.93 7.76 2.75
C LYS A 142 3.48 7.65 4.19
N PHE A 143 2.38 8.30 4.52
CA PHE A 143 1.73 8.24 5.82
C PHE A 143 0.55 7.30 5.73
N VAL A 144 0.32 6.51 6.78
CA VAL A 144 -0.81 5.60 6.92
C VAL A 144 -1.41 5.85 8.28
N PHE A 145 -2.71 6.08 8.34
CA PHE A 145 -3.49 6.10 9.57
C PHE A 145 -4.67 5.17 9.38
N GLY A 146 -4.88 4.23 10.30
CA GLY A 146 -6.00 3.31 10.17
C GLY A 146 -6.30 2.61 11.48
N GLU A 147 -7.44 1.93 11.49
CA GLU A 147 -7.87 1.11 12.61
C GLU A 147 -7.39 -0.33 12.39
N PHE A 148 -6.75 -0.93 13.38
CA PHE A 148 -6.28 -2.31 13.37
C PHE A 148 -7.01 -3.11 14.47
N PRO A 149 -6.90 -4.45 14.51
CA PRO A 149 -7.56 -5.26 15.54
C PRO A 149 -7.22 -4.86 16.99
N TYR A 150 -6.07 -4.22 17.19
CA TYR A 150 -5.56 -3.75 18.47
C TYR A 150 -5.78 -2.25 18.73
N GLY A 151 -6.42 -1.53 17.81
CA GLY A 151 -6.71 -0.10 17.92
C GLY A 151 -6.16 0.73 16.76
N GLU A 152 -6.33 2.05 16.87
CA GLU A 152 -5.85 3.00 15.86
C GLU A 152 -4.34 3.14 15.89
N GLU A 153 -3.71 3.12 14.70
CA GLU A 153 -2.29 3.36 14.56
C GLU A 153 -2.02 4.34 13.41
N SER A 154 -1.00 5.18 13.58
CA SER A 154 -0.45 6.02 12.51
C SER A 154 1.03 5.70 12.29
N ARG A 155 1.47 5.70 11.03
CA ARG A 155 2.85 5.40 10.68
C ARG A 155 3.32 6.15 9.44
N PHE A 156 4.57 6.62 9.47
CA PHE A 156 5.29 7.13 8.30
C PHE A 156 6.19 6.06 7.70
N LEU A 157 6.25 6.03 6.37
CA LEU A 157 7.00 5.08 5.55
C LEU A 157 7.99 5.82 4.62
N PRO A 158 9.10 5.16 4.23
CA PRO A 158 9.51 3.80 4.57
C PRO A 158 9.86 3.63 6.05
N TYR A 159 9.34 2.54 6.60
CA TYR A 159 9.65 2.07 7.94
C TYR A 159 10.52 0.83 7.80
N VAL A 160 11.75 0.89 8.31
CA VAL A 160 12.62 -0.28 8.42
C VAL A 160 12.51 -0.76 9.87
N PRO A 161 11.88 -1.92 10.15
CA PRO A 161 11.62 -2.38 11.53
C PRO A 161 12.88 -2.56 12.39
N ILE A 162 14.06 -2.60 11.76
CA ILE A 162 15.36 -2.77 12.42
C ILE A 162 15.90 -1.44 12.99
N VAL A 163 15.43 -0.29 12.50
CA VAL A 163 16.08 1.02 12.75
C VAL A 163 15.24 1.95 13.63
N GLU A 164 13.98 1.61 13.96
CA GLU A 164 13.02 2.48 14.69
C GLU A 164 12.99 3.95 14.19
N THR A 165 13.48 4.21 12.98
CA THR A 165 13.74 5.56 12.46
C THR A 165 13.05 5.69 11.12
N TRP A 166 12.30 6.78 10.96
CA TRP A 166 11.72 7.16 9.69
C TRP A 166 12.83 7.46 8.67
N MET A 167 12.73 6.90 7.48
CA MET A 167 13.56 7.27 6.34
C MET A 167 12.68 7.89 5.26
N PRO A 168 13.18 8.85 4.46
CA PRO A 168 12.46 9.30 3.28
C PRO A 168 12.41 8.18 2.22
N ILE A 169 11.33 8.11 1.44
CA ILE A 169 11.28 7.34 0.20
C ILE A 169 12.35 7.92 -0.72
N ILE A 170 13.19 7.07 -1.30
CA ILE A 170 14.15 7.44 -2.33
C ILE A 170 13.94 6.49 -3.50
N GLU A 171 13.57 7.05 -4.65
CA GLU A 171 13.38 6.29 -5.88
C GLU A 171 14.16 6.94 -7.04
N VAL A 172 14.90 6.10 -7.77
CA VAL A 172 15.65 6.50 -8.96
C VAL A 172 15.03 5.82 -10.16
N GLN A 173 14.44 6.61 -11.05
CA GLN A 173 13.85 6.10 -12.29
C GLN A 173 14.78 6.37 -13.47
N VAL A 174 15.14 5.29 -14.17
CA VAL A 174 15.97 5.33 -15.38
C VAL A 174 15.18 4.70 -16.53
N ALA A 175 14.75 5.53 -17.47
CA ALA A 175 14.06 5.06 -18.68
C ALA A 175 15.08 4.72 -19.78
N ARG A 176 14.92 3.55 -20.44
CA ARG A 176 15.57 3.26 -21.73
C ARG A 176 14.57 3.59 -22.84
N THR A 177 14.96 4.45 -23.77
CA THR A 177 14.19 4.69 -25.01
C THR A 177 14.09 3.40 -25.82
N ARG A 178 12.87 3.06 -26.26
CA ARG A 178 12.67 2.21 -27.44
C ARG A 178 13.05 2.97 -28.71
#